data_AF-A0A929SK33-F1
#
_entry.id   AF-A0A929SK33-F1
#
_cell.length_a   1.000
_cell.length_b   1.000
_cell.length_c   1.000
_cell.angle_alpha   90.00
_cell.angle_beta   90.00
_cell.angle_gamma   90.00
#
_symmetry.space_group_name_H-M   'P 1'
#
loop_
_entity.id
_entity.type
_entity.pdbx_description
1 polymer ?
#
loop_
_entity_poly.entity_id
_entity_poly.type
_entity_poly.pdbx_seq_one_letter_code
_entity_poly.pdbx_strand_id
1 'polypeptide(L)'
;MKNKVFEVVQKNFGVIKPGTWTSRTWILYDDRSVENTVNYKESGDNSQKEEKFKYKISILKLLKLKKMINKYNKENDNSRAFDGSAWEFTYYENNTVKWHRESGYIYGVAPLEKISEIFMRLK
;
A
#
# COMPACT_ATOMS: atom_id res chain seq x y z
N MET A 1 15.87 -0.30 -15.87
CA MET A 1 14.59 0.20 -15.33
C MET A 1 14.11 -0.83 -14.31
N LYS A 2 13.69 -0.41 -13.10
CA LYS A 2 13.28 -1.35 -12.04
C LYS A 2 11.87 -1.83 -12.29
N ASN A 3 11.58 -3.10 -12.04
CA ASN A 3 10.22 -3.62 -12.22
C ASN A 3 9.43 -3.48 -10.92
N LYS A 4 8.22 -2.92 -11.00
CA LYS A 4 7.27 -2.94 -9.89
C LYS A 4 6.92 -4.39 -9.56
N VAL A 5 6.78 -4.66 -8.27
CA VAL A 5 6.32 -5.96 -7.73
C VAL A 5 5.06 -5.77 -6.91
N PHE A 6 5.03 -4.77 -6.02
CA PHE A 6 3.84 -4.41 -5.27
C PHE A 6 3.64 -2.90 -5.25
N GLU A 7 2.39 -2.48 -5.35
CA GLU A 7 1.94 -1.14 -5.01
C GLU A 7 0.85 -1.25 -3.94
N VAL A 8 1.03 -0.56 -2.83
CA VAL A 8 0.07 -0.54 -1.72
C VAL A 8 -0.27 0.91 -1.44
N VAL A 9 -1.56 1.23 -1.44
CA VAL A 9 -2.05 2.58 -1.15
C VAL A 9 -2.94 2.52 0.07
N GLN A 10 -2.60 3.29 1.09
CA GLN A 10 -3.47 3.58 2.22
C GLN A 10 -4.09 4.95 2.02
N LYS A 11 -5.41 5.06 2.18
CA LYS A 11 -6.16 6.31 2.08
C LYS A 11 -6.81 6.60 3.44
N ASN A 12 -6.65 7.83 3.93
CA ASN A 12 -7.33 8.31 5.13
C ASN A 12 -8.75 8.75 4.74
N PHE A 13 -9.75 8.10 5.33
CA PHE A 13 -11.16 8.47 5.19
C PHE A 13 -11.72 9.12 6.46
N GLY A 14 -10.89 9.33 7.47
CA GLY A 14 -11.24 10.13 8.64
C GLY A 14 -11.35 11.62 8.33
N VAL A 15 -11.60 12.43 9.37
CA VAL A 15 -11.70 13.89 9.23
C VAL A 15 -10.35 14.48 8.82
N ILE A 16 -10.28 15.07 7.62
CA ILE A 16 -9.06 15.67 7.08
C ILE A 16 -9.02 17.16 7.44
N LYS A 17 -8.10 17.54 8.33
CA LYS A 17 -7.74 18.93 8.64
C LYS A 17 -6.35 19.26 8.10
N PRO A 18 -5.95 20.53 7.98
CA PRO A 18 -4.57 20.87 7.66
C PRO A 18 -3.57 20.16 8.58
N GLY A 19 -2.46 19.69 8.01
CA GLY A 19 -1.47 18.83 8.68
C GLY A 19 -1.86 17.35 8.75
N THR A 20 -3.10 16.97 8.39
CA THR A 20 -3.53 15.56 8.42
C THR A 20 -3.02 14.85 7.16
N TRP A 21 -2.45 13.64 7.33
CA TRP A 21 -2.09 12.79 6.21
C TRP A 21 -3.35 12.34 5.47
N THR A 22 -3.30 12.33 4.14
CA THR A 22 -4.43 11.98 3.27
C THR A 22 -4.23 10.62 2.63
N SER A 23 -2.99 10.30 2.24
CA SER A 23 -2.66 8.99 1.67
C SER A 23 -1.20 8.64 1.89
N ARG A 24 -0.91 7.35 1.82
CA ARG A 24 0.45 6.81 1.82
C ARG A 24 0.55 5.72 0.77
N THR A 25 1.54 5.83 -0.11
CA THR A 25 1.80 4.86 -1.18
C THR A 25 3.15 4.21 -0.96
N TRP A 26 3.22 2.89 -1.08
CA TRP A 26 4.47 2.15 -1.15
C TRP A 26 4.56 1.46 -2.50
N ILE A 27 5.69 1.64 -3.19
CA ILE A 27 6.03 0.92 -4.41
C ILE A 27 7.27 0.09 -4.14
N LEU A 28 7.11 -1.24 -4.14
CA LEU A 28 8.18 -2.21 -3.98
C LEU A 28 8.63 -2.70 -5.36
N TYR A 29 9.93 -2.63 -5.60
CA TYR A 29 10.58 -3.07 -6.83
C TYR A 29 11.28 -4.43 -6.67
N ASP A 30 11.61 -5.06 -7.80
CA ASP A 30 12.30 -6.35 -7.91
C ASP A 30 13.69 -6.36 -7.27
N ASP A 31 14.41 -5.24 -7.33
CA ASP A 31 15.68 -5.02 -6.65
C ASP A 31 15.57 -4.87 -5.11
N ARG A 32 14.34 -5.02 -4.57
CA ARG A 32 13.95 -4.90 -3.17
C ARG A 32 13.94 -3.47 -2.63
N SER A 33 14.17 -2.46 -3.47
CA SER A 33 13.97 -1.08 -3.07
C SER A 33 12.48 -0.79 -2.91
N VAL A 34 12.14 0.06 -1.95
CA VAL A 34 10.79 0.55 -1.73
C VAL A 34 10.82 2.06 -1.76
N GLU A 35 9.99 2.64 -2.61
CA GLU A 35 9.67 4.06 -2.57
C GLU A 35 8.40 4.24 -1.76
N ASN A 36 8.41 5.18 -0.84
CA ASN A 36 7.25 5.51 -0.03
C ASN A 36 6.96 7.00 -0.12
N THR A 37 5.72 7.33 -0.44
CA THR A 37 5.23 8.70 -0.52
C THR A 37 4.11 8.88 0.48
N VAL A 38 4.17 9.92 1.31
CA VAL A 38 3.10 10.33 2.22
C VAL A 38 2.60 11.69 1.79
N ASN A 39 1.29 11.80 1.59
CA ASN A 39 0.64 13.06 1.24
C ASN A 39 -0.11 13.61 2.44
N TYR A 40 -0.08 14.92 2.62
CA TYR A 40 -0.77 15.64 3.69
C TYR A 40 -1.60 16.79 3.12
N LYS A 41 -2.70 17.11 3.80
CA LYS A 41 -3.48 18.31 3.52
C LYS A 41 -2.73 19.52 4.07
N GLU A 42 -2.48 20.53 3.27
CA GLU A 42 -1.93 21.81 3.76
C GLU A 42 -3.04 22.81 4.15
N SER A 43 -2.63 23.85 4.89
CA SER A 43 -3.47 25.02 5.19
C SER A 43 -3.47 25.96 3.98
N GLY A 44 -4.60 26.09 3.29
CA GLY A 44 -4.73 26.92 2.09
C GLY A 44 -5.49 26.19 0.97
N ASP A 45 -5.85 26.92 -0.10
CA ASP A 45 -6.62 26.38 -1.23
C ASP A 45 -5.88 25.20 -1.88
N ASN A 46 -6.42 23.99 -1.67
CA ASN A 46 -6.07 22.74 -2.35
C ASN A 46 -4.60 22.29 -2.43
N SER A 47 -3.65 22.95 -1.77
CA SER A 47 -2.26 22.49 -1.76
C SER A 47 -2.08 21.19 -0.94
N GLN A 48 -1.17 20.34 -1.40
CA GLN A 48 -0.80 19.08 -0.75
C GLN A 48 0.70 19.10 -0.49
N LYS A 49 1.09 18.71 0.73
CA LYS A 49 2.49 18.45 1.08
C LYS A 49 2.80 17.00 0.78
N GLU A 50 3.95 16.76 0.14
CA GLU A 50 4.44 15.42 -0.15
C GLU A 50 5.76 15.16 0.60
N GLU A 51 5.87 13.99 1.24
CA GLU A 51 7.11 13.50 1.84
C GLU A 51 7.49 12.16 1.21
N LYS A 52 8.76 12.03 0.79
CA LYS A 52 9.28 10.83 0.11
C LYS A 52 10.37 10.15 0.92
N PHE A 53 10.26 8.84 1.03
CA PHE A 53 11.20 7.97 1.73
C PHE A 53 11.64 6.83 0.83
N LYS A 54 12.85 6.33 1.06
CA LYS A 54 13.41 5.17 0.36
C LYS A 54 13.88 4.14 1.36
N TYR A 55 13.43 2.91 1.18
CA TYR A 55 13.79 1.78 2.02
C TYR A 55 14.34 0.63 1.16
N LYS A 56 14.87 -0.40 1.83
CA LYS A 56 15.23 -1.66 1.19
C LYS A 56 14.77 -2.82 2.07
N ILE A 57 14.10 -3.80 1.48
CA ILE A 57 13.64 -4.98 2.21
C ILE A 57 14.59 -6.17 2.04
N SER A 58 14.56 -7.09 3.00
CA SER A 58 15.24 -8.37 2.86
C SER A 58 14.56 -9.24 1.79
N ILE A 59 15.33 -10.13 1.18
CA ILE A 59 14.78 -11.11 0.23
C ILE A 59 13.70 -11.99 0.89
N LEU A 60 13.86 -12.31 2.18
CA LEU A 60 12.87 -13.08 2.95
C LEU A 60 11.53 -12.34 3.07
N LYS A 61 11.54 -11.02 3.30
CA LYS A 61 10.30 -10.21 3.32
C LYS A 61 9.63 -10.21 1.94
N LEU A 62 10.40 -10.06 0.86
CA LEU A 62 9.88 -10.11 -0.51
C LEU A 62 9.21 -11.46 -0.83
N LEU A 63 9.88 -12.58 -0.51
CA LEU A 63 9.34 -13.92 -0.72
C LEU A 63 8.06 -14.15 0.11
N LYS A 64 8.03 -13.65 1.35
CA LYS A 64 6.84 -13.73 2.21
C LYS A 64 5.66 -12.97 1.60
N LEU A 65 5.87 -11.76 1.10
CA LEU A 65 4.83 -10.96 0.42
C LEU A 65 4.25 -11.70 -0.79
N LYS A 66 5.12 -12.20 -1.68
CA LYS A 66 4.70 -12.99 -2.86
C LYS A 66 3.89 -14.24 -2.47
N LYS A 67 4.30 -14.95 -1.41
CA LYS A 67 3.56 -16.12 -0.92
C LYS A 67 2.17 -15.75 -0.39
N MET A 68 2.05 -14.65 0.36
CA MET A 68 0.77 -14.21 0.94
C MET A 68 -0.21 -13.77 -0.16
N ILE A 69 0.25 -12.99 -1.15
CA ILE A 69 -0.63 -12.54 -2.23
C ILE A 69 -1.09 -13.70 -3.12
N ASN A 70 -0.22 -14.65 -3.44
CA ASN A 70 -0.59 -15.80 -4.26
C ASN A 70 -1.62 -16.71 -3.56
N LYS A 71 -1.62 -16.73 -2.22
CA LYS A 71 -2.69 -17.40 -1.45
C LYS A 71 -4.00 -16.61 -1.57
N TYR A 72 -3.94 -15.30 -1.35
CA TYR A 72 -5.13 -14.44 -1.28
C TYR A 72 -5.81 -14.20 -2.64
N ASN A 73 -5.07 -14.14 -3.75
CA ASN A 73 -5.65 -13.97 -5.10
C ASN A 73 -6.72 -15.01 -5.47
N LYS A 74 -6.76 -16.15 -4.75
CA LYS A 74 -7.74 -17.21 -4.94
C LYS A 74 -9.03 -16.99 -4.12
N GLU A 75 -8.99 -16.11 -3.13
CA GLU A 75 -10.06 -15.83 -2.17
C GLU A 75 -10.63 -14.44 -2.51
N ASN A 76 -11.65 -14.43 -3.37
CA ASN A 76 -12.21 -13.20 -3.94
C ASN A 76 -13.23 -12.57 -2.97
N ASP A 77 -12.77 -11.75 -2.03
CA ASP A 77 -13.63 -11.12 -1.04
C ASP A 77 -13.83 -9.62 -1.34
N ASN A 78 -15.08 -9.24 -1.62
CA ASN A 78 -15.52 -7.91 -2.06
C ASN A 78 -16.07 -7.06 -0.89
N SER A 79 -15.38 -7.06 0.25
CA SER A 79 -15.81 -6.26 1.41
C SER A 79 -15.60 -4.75 1.15
N ARG A 80 -16.66 -4.05 0.76
CA ARG A 80 -16.69 -2.59 0.53
C ARG A 80 -17.19 -1.84 1.78
N ALA A 81 -16.31 -1.65 2.74
CA ALA A 81 -16.55 -0.73 3.86
C ALA A 81 -15.44 0.33 3.90
N PHE A 82 -15.79 1.56 4.28
CA PHE A 82 -14.87 2.69 4.38
C PHE A 82 -15.00 3.30 5.79
N ASP A 83 -14.26 2.77 6.76
CA ASP A 83 -14.17 3.35 8.11
C ASP A 83 -12.69 3.54 8.49
N GLY A 84 -12.34 4.75 8.94
CA GLY A 84 -10.99 5.19 9.28
C GLY A 84 -10.03 5.25 8.08
N SER A 85 -9.54 4.09 7.62
CA SER A 85 -8.59 3.99 6.51
C SER A 85 -8.93 2.85 5.56
N ALA A 86 -8.88 3.11 4.26
CA ALA A 86 -9.02 2.08 3.24
C ALA A 86 -7.68 1.76 2.60
N TRP A 87 -7.57 0.55 2.05
CA TRP A 87 -6.36 0.04 1.46
C TRP A 87 -6.63 -0.49 0.06
N GLU A 88 -5.70 -0.24 -0.84
CA GLU A 88 -5.67 -0.71 -2.22
C GLU A 88 -4.37 -1.45 -2.44
N PHE A 89 -4.41 -2.55 -3.19
CA PHE A 89 -3.24 -3.39 -3.42
C PHE A 89 -3.16 -3.77 -4.88
N THR A 90 -1.97 -3.64 -5.46
CA THR A 90 -1.68 -4.09 -6.81
C THR A 90 -0.42 -4.94 -6.79
N TYR A 91 -0.52 -6.15 -7.35
CA TYR A 91 0.61 -7.05 -7.54
C TYR A 91 0.99 -7.11 -9.02
N TYR A 92 2.29 -7.02 -9.27
CA TYR A 92 2.86 -6.99 -10.61
C TYR A 92 3.81 -8.15 -10.83
N GLU A 93 3.84 -8.65 -12.07
CA GLU A 93 4.92 -9.47 -12.59
C GLU A 93 5.41 -8.84 -13.89
N ASN A 94 6.71 -8.53 -13.95
CA ASN A 94 7.34 -7.86 -15.10
C ASN A 94 6.58 -6.58 -15.52
N ASN A 95 6.25 -5.71 -14.55
CA ASN A 95 5.43 -4.49 -14.71
C ASN A 95 3.99 -4.71 -15.22
N THR A 96 3.53 -5.95 -15.36
CA THR A 96 2.16 -6.27 -15.73
C THR A 96 1.33 -6.51 -14.47
N VAL A 97 0.18 -5.85 -14.36
CA VAL A 97 -0.77 -6.09 -13.26
C VAL A 97 -1.25 -7.53 -13.34
N LYS A 98 -0.95 -8.33 -12.31
CA LYS A 98 -1.43 -9.72 -12.18
C LYS A 98 -2.62 -9.83 -11.27
N TRP A 99 -2.73 -8.92 -10.33
CA TRP A 99 -3.86 -8.83 -9.43
C TRP A 99 -3.99 -7.43 -8.87
N HIS A 100 -5.22 -7.02 -8.69
CA HIS A 100 -5.57 -5.74 -8.13
C HIS A 100 -6.78 -5.93 -7.22
N ARG A 101 -6.71 -5.32 -6.03
CA ARG A 101 -7.84 -5.15 -5.13
C ARG A 101 -8.13 -3.66 -5.03
N GLU A 102 -9.37 -3.31 -5.36
CA GLU A 102 -9.90 -1.96 -5.20
C GLU A 102 -9.81 -1.50 -3.75
N SER A 103 -9.82 -0.18 -3.56
CA SER A 103 -9.75 0.44 -2.25
C SER A 103 -10.91 -0.01 -1.35
N GLY A 104 -10.59 -0.50 -0.15
CA GLY A 104 -11.60 -0.87 0.85
C GLY A 104 -11.00 -1.25 2.20
N TYR A 105 -11.86 -1.61 3.15
CA TYR A 105 -11.47 -2.17 4.44
C TYR A 105 -10.70 -3.48 4.27
N ILE A 106 -9.73 -3.76 5.12
CA ILE A 106 -8.97 -5.02 5.11
C ILE A 106 -9.12 -5.82 6.41
N TYR A 107 -9.84 -5.30 7.40
CA TYR A 107 -9.87 -5.97 8.70
C TYR A 107 -10.70 -7.24 8.62
N GLY A 108 -10.21 -8.31 9.23
CA GLY A 108 -10.70 -9.67 9.04
C GLY A 108 -10.10 -10.39 7.83
N VAL A 109 -9.36 -9.68 6.95
CA VAL A 109 -8.63 -10.26 5.82
C VAL A 109 -7.17 -10.45 6.21
N ALA A 110 -6.90 -11.48 7.02
CA ALA A 110 -5.60 -11.72 7.66
C ALA A 110 -4.37 -11.65 6.73
N PRO A 111 -4.40 -12.12 5.46
CA PRO A 111 -3.27 -11.93 4.54
C PRO A 111 -2.98 -10.45 4.23
N LEU A 112 -4.01 -9.64 4.02
CA LEU A 112 -3.85 -8.22 3.67
C LEU A 112 -3.46 -7.37 4.86
N GLU A 113 -3.99 -7.66 6.06
CA GLU A 113 -3.53 -7.06 7.32
C GLU A 113 -2.03 -7.32 7.54
N LYS A 114 -1.57 -8.56 7.32
CA LYS A 114 -0.14 -8.88 7.45
C LYS A 114 0.72 -8.20 6.39
N ILE A 115 0.21 -8.03 5.17
CA ILE A 115 0.90 -7.27 4.12
C ILE A 115 1.01 -5.81 4.54
N SER A 116 -0.08 -5.17 4.97
CA SER A 116 -0.08 -3.76 5.38
C SER A 116 0.85 -3.51 6.57
N GLU A 117 0.87 -4.40 7.56
CA GLU A 117 1.80 -4.34 8.69
C GLU A 117 3.28 -4.33 8.26
N ILE A 118 3.65 -5.13 7.26
CA ILE A 118 5.03 -5.16 6.76
C ILE A 118 5.43 -3.80 6.19
N PHE A 119 4.54 -3.17 5.40
CA PHE A 119 4.79 -1.86 4.78
C PHE A 119 4.79 -0.74 5.82
N MET A 120 3.88 -0.78 6.79
CA MET A 120 3.79 0.20 7.88
C MET A 120 5.01 0.20 8.80
N ARG A 121 5.70 -0.95 8.93
CA ARG A 121 6.90 -1.10 9.77
C ARG A 121 8.21 -0.83 9.02
N LEU A 122 8.17 -0.38 7.77
CA LEU A 122 9.37 0.08 7.06
C LEU A 122 9.88 1.37 7.72
N LYS A 123 11.17 1.37 8.07
CA LYS A 123 11.91 2.47 8.68
C LYS A 123 13.27 2.59 8.00
#